data_AF-A0A8J7TS92-F1
#
_entry.id   AF-A0A8J7TS92-F1
#
_cell.length_a   1.000
_cell.length_b   1.000
_cell.length_c   1.000
_cell.angle_alpha   90.00
_cell.angle_beta   90.00
_cell.angle_gamma   90.00
#
_symmetry.space_group_name_H-M   'P 1'
#
loop_
_entity.id
_entity.type
_entity.pdbx_description
1 polymer ?
#
loop_
_entity_poly.entity_id
_entity_poly.type
_entity_poly.pdbx_seq_one_letter_code
_entity_poly.pdbx_strand_id
1 'polypeptide(L)'
;MRFASRQGLAKARPELNASNFEFELGWVYVHPSARGHRLASSLVQELLSRLKGTAIYATCRVDNTRMHASLFRAGFRQAGTPYPSKINDPELRLFVRS
;
A
#
# COMPACT_ATOMS: atom_id res chain seq x y z
N MET A 1 -8.51 5.82 15.38
CA MET A 1 -8.11 5.20 14.10
C MET A 1 -7.22 6.20 13.37
N ARG A 2 -5.89 6.02 13.34
CA ARG A 2 -4.97 6.99 12.72
C ARG A 2 -4.71 6.59 11.28
N PHE A 3 -5.06 7.48 10.36
CA PHE A 3 -4.76 7.39 8.94
C PHE A 3 -3.26 7.23 8.73
N ALA A 4 -2.85 6.35 7.82
CA ALA A 4 -1.51 6.40 7.26
C ALA A 4 -1.40 7.74 6.53
N SER A 5 -0.71 8.68 7.15
CA SER A 5 -0.56 10.03 6.62
C SER A 5 0.35 10.00 5.39
N ARG A 6 0.12 10.90 4.42
CA ARG A 6 1.02 11.23 3.29
C ARG A 6 2.52 11.36 3.65
N GLN A 7 2.85 11.44 4.93
CA GLN A 7 4.20 11.36 5.49
C GLN A 7 4.99 10.11 5.09
N GLY A 8 4.32 8.99 4.74
CA GLY A 8 5.02 7.80 4.24
C GLY A 8 5.79 8.05 2.94
N LEU A 9 5.19 8.81 2.01
CA LEU A 9 5.86 9.21 0.76
C LEU A 9 7.08 10.07 1.02
N ALA A 10 6.92 11.15 1.81
CA ALA A 10 8.00 12.08 2.11
C ALA A 10 9.20 11.42 2.81
N LYS A 11 8.96 10.33 3.57
CA LYS A 11 10.02 9.58 4.24
C LYS A 11 10.75 8.59 3.32
N ALA A 12 10.04 7.94 2.41
CA ALA A 12 10.61 6.91 1.54
C ALA A 12 11.26 7.49 0.27
N ARG A 13 10.64 8.51 -0.32
CA ARG A 13 11.06 9.21 -1.56
C ARG A 13 10.68 10.69 -1.43
N PRO A 14 11.55 11.54 -0.84
CA PRO A 14 11.31 12.98 -0.72
C PRO A 14 11.01 13.69 -2.05
N GLU A 15 11.51 13.16 -3.17
CA GLU A 15 11.32 13.65 -4.53
C GLU A 15 9.95 13.31 -5.14
N LEU A 16 9.21 12.34 -4.58
CA LEU A 16 7.83 12.09 -5.00
C LEU A 16 6.95 13.12 -4.31
N ASN A 17 6.35 14.02 -5.10
CA ASN A 17 5.40 14.97 -4.54
C ASN A 17 4.15 14.22 -4.04
N ALA A 18 3.94 14.22 -2.73
CA ALA A 18 2.81 13.56 -2.10
C ALA A 18 1.45 14.11 -2.55
N SER A 19 1.40 15.31 -3.15
CA SER A 19 0.19 15.81 -3.79
C SER A 19 -0.21 15.04 -5.05
N ASN A 20 0.72 14.34 -5.69
CA ASN A 20 0.45 13.56 -6.91
C ASN A 20 -0.25 12.24 -6.60
N PHE A 21 -0.35 11.85 -5.33
CA PHE A 21 -0.99 10.62 -4.89
C PHE A 21 -2.20 10.96 -4.02
N GLU A 22 -3.37 11.04 -4.65
CA GLU A 22 -4.61 11.42 -3.98
C GLU A 22 -5.08 10.35 -3.00
N PHE A 23 -4.92 9.07 -3.37
CA PHE A 23 -5.46 7.93 -2.64
C PHE A 23 -4.36 7.02 -2.10
N GLU A 24 -4.63 6.46 -0.92
CA GLU A 24 -3.88 5.34 -0.34
C GLU A 24 -4.73 4.07 -0.40
N LEU A 25 -4.16 2.98 -0.93
CA LEU A 25 -4.67 1.64 -0.67
C LEU A 25 -4.23 1.23 0.74
N GLY A 26 -5.13 1.42 1.69
CA GLY A 26 -4.92 1.09 3.10
C GLY A 26 -4.95 -0.42 3.40
N TRP A 27 -5.27 -0.77 4.65
CA TRP A 27 -5.26 -2.15 5.11
C TRP A 27 -6.40 -2.98 4.50
N VAL A 28 -6.04 -4.05 3.79
CA VAL A 28 -6.97 -5.08 3.34
C VAL A 28 -6.82 -6.30 4.24
N TYR A 29 -7.87 -6.58 5.02
CA TYR A 29 -7.91 -7.71 5.93
C TYR A 29 -9.06 -8.63 5.58
N VAL A 30 -8.77 -9.93 5.51
CA VAL A 30 -9.77 -10.98 5.34
C VAL A 30 -9.73 -11.87 6.57
N HIS A 31 -10.88 -12.00 7.23
CA HIS A 31 -11.05 -12.86 8.39
C HIS A 31 -10.56 -14.29 8.10
N PRO A 32 -9.86 -14.97 9.03
CA PRO A 32 -9.30 -16.30 8.79
C PRO A 32 -10.26 -17.30 8.16
N SER A 33 -11.50 -17.36 8.64
CA SER A 33 -12.53 -18.28 8.12
C SER A 33 -13.00 -17.98 6.70
N ALA A 34 -12.67 -16.81 6.15
CA ALA A 34 -13.06 -16.37 4.80
C ALA A 34 -11.86 -16.29 3.83
N ARG A 35 -10.68 -16.79 4.24
CA ARG A 35 -9.48 -16.83 3.37
C ARG A 35 -9.61 -17.93 2.32
N GLY A 36 -8.77 -17.87 1.28
CA GLY A 36 -8.82 -18.82 0.16
C GLY A 36 -9.85 -18.48 -0.93
N HIS A 37 -10.82 -17.61 -0.63
CA HIS A 37 -11.88 -17.21 -1.57
C HIS A 37 -11.55 -15.97 -2.42
N ARG A 38 -10.27 -15.59 -2.51
CA ARG A 38 -9.81 -14.43 -3.32
C ARG A 38 -10.47 -13.07 -2.99
N LEU A 39 -11.11 -12.94 -1.83
CA LEU A 39 -11.84 -11.72 -1.43
C LEU A 39 -10.96 -10.46 -1.45
N ALA A 40 -9.76 -10.53 -0.87
CA ALA A 40 -8.83 -9.40 -0.85
C ALA A 40 -8.48 -8.92 -2.28
N SER A 41 -8.14 -9.85 -3.16
CA SER A 41 -7.82 -9.52 -4.55
C SER A 41 -9.01 -8.95 -5.31
N SER A 42 -10.21 -9.49 -5.12
CA SER A 42 -11.42 -8.99 -5.79
C SER A 42 -11.75 -7.56 -5.35
N LEU A 43 -11.68 -7.29 -4.05
CA LEU A 43 -11.89 -5.94 -3.50
C LEU A 43 -10.87 -4.94 -4.03
N VAL A 44 -9.58 -5.32 -4.03
CA VAL A 44 -8.51 -4.46 -4.55
C VAL A 44 -8.69 -4.20 -6.04
N GLN A 45 -8.98 -5.23 -6.85
CA GLN A 45 -9.17 -5.06 -8.29
C GLN A 45 -10.37 -4.16 -8.61
N GLU A 46 -11.48 -4.32 -7.89
CA GLU A 46 -12.66 -3.46 -8.07
C GLU A 46 -12.38 -2.01 -7.68
N LEU A 47 -11.61 -1.78 -6.61
CA LEU A 47 -11.19 -0.42 -6.24
C LEU A 47 -10.26 0.18 -7.31
N LEU A 48 -9.27 -0.58 -7.76
CA LEU A 48 -8.31 -0.12 -8.77
C LEU A 48 -8.94 0.10 -10.15
N SER A 49 -10.02 -0.62 -10.49
CA SER A 49 -10.74 -0.44 -11.76
C SER A 49 -11.44 0.92 -11.83
N ARG A 50 -11.87 1.45 -10.67
CA ARG A 50 -12.50 2.77 -10.52
C ARG A 50 -11.52 3.93 -10.50
N LEU A 51 -10.24 3.64 -10.21
CA LEU A 51 -9.16 4.62 -10.10
C LEU A 51 -8.18 4.53 -11.29
N LYS A 52 -8.68 4.14 -12.47
CA LYS A 52 -7.85 4.07 -13.68
C LYS A 52 -7.28 5.46 -14.03
N GLY A 53 -5.97 5.52 -14.25
CA GLY A 53 -5.25 6.76 -14.55
C GLY A 53 -4.96 7.63 -13.33
N THR A 54 -5.38 7.22 -12.13
CA THR A 54 -5.05 7.91 -10.88
C THR A 54 -3.85 7.26 -10.22
N ALA A 55 -2.89 8.07 -9.81
CA ALA A 55 -1.74 7.59 -9.04
C ALA A 55 -2.15 7.29 -7.59
N ILE A 56 -1.79 6.10 -7.11
CA ILE A 56 -2.17 5.55 -5.80
C ILE A 56 -0.91 5.04 -5.12
N TYR A 57 -0.85 5.15 -3.79
CA TYR A 57 0.22 4.56 -3.00
C TYR A 57 -0.31 3.55 -1.98
N ALA A 58 0.60 2.75 -1.44
CA ALA A 58 0.33 1.86 -0.32
C ALA A 58 1.57 1.77 0.58
N THR A 59 1.36 1.44 1.85
CA THR A 59 2.45 1.21 2.80
C THR A 59 2.32 -0.18 3.40
N CYS A 60 3.43 -0.90 3.50
CA CYS A 60 3.42 -2.26 4.06
C CYS A 60 4.70 -2.51 4.86
N ARG A 61 4.61 -3.30 5.93
CA ARG A 61 5.79 -3.73 6.70
C ARG A 61 6.76 -4.49 5.79
N VAL A 62 8.07 -4.29 5.99
CA VAL A 62 9.11 -4.96 5.20
C VAL A 62 9.08 -6.48 5.32
N ASP A 63 8.63 -7.00 6.47
CA ASP A 63 8.56 -8.43 6.80
C ASP A 63 7.32 -9.14 6.23
N ASN A 64 6.34 -8.40 5.69
CA ASN A 64 5.08 -8.97 5.20
C ASN A 64 5.15 -9.36 3.73
N THR A 65 5.93 -10.41 3.42
CA THR A 65 6.16 -10.92 2.06
C THR A 65 4.88 -11.27 1.31
N ARG A 66 3.85 -11.79 2.00
CA ARG A 66 2.54 -12.13 1.40
C ARG A 66 1.80 -10.89 0.89
N MET A 67 1.85 -9.79 1.64
CA MET A 67 1.25 -8.53 1.21
C MET A 67 2.04 -7.89 0.07
N HIS A 68 3.38 -7.96 0.10
CA HIS A 68 4.21 -7.48 -1.02
C HIS A 68 3.84 -8.20 -2.32
N ALA A 69 3.72 -9.53 -2.29
CA ALA A 69 3.29 -10.30 -3.45
C ALA A 69 1.89 -9.90 -3.96
N SER A 70 0.96 -9.59 -3.04
CA SER A 70 -0.37 -9.10 -3.41
C SER A 70 -0.32 -7.73 -4.08
N LEU A 71 0.48 -6.80 -3.55
CA LEU A 71 0.68 -5.47 -4.13
C LEU A 71 1.33 -5.53 -5.52
N PHE A 72 2.34 -6.38 -5.70
CA PHE A 72 2.95 -6.59 -7.02
C PHE A 72 1.95 -7.12 -8.04
N ARG A 73 1.12 -8.12 -7.67
CA ARG A 73 0.05 -8.63 -8.55
C ARG A 73 -1.01 -7.58 -8.88
N ALA A 74 -1.20 -6.61 -8.00
CA ALA A 74 -2.10 -5.48 -8.21
C ALA A 74 -1.46 -4.34 -9.04
N GLY A 75 -0.22 -4.51 -9.50
CA GLY A 75 0.49 -3.54 -10.35
C GLY A 75 1.20 -2.43 -9.58
N PHE A 76 1.37 -2.56 -8.27
CA PHE A 76 2.22 -1.66 -7.51
C PHE A 76 3.69 -2.04 -7.68
N ARG A 77 4.56 -1.05 -7.57
CA ARG A 77 6.02 -1.21 -7.48
C ARG A 77 6.54 -0.59 -6.19
N GLN A 78 7.63 -1.14 -5.66
CA GLN A 78 8.32 -0.51 -4.53
C GLN A 78 8.85 0.86 -4.93
N ALA A 79 8.80 1.82 -4.01
CA ALA A 79 9.37 3.14 -4.20
C ALA A 79 10.16 3.55 -2.96
N GLY A 80 11.41 3.97 -3.17
CA GLY A 80 12.23 4.51 -2.09
C GLY A 80 12.85 3.49 -1.17
N THR A 81 13.35 3.99 -0.05
CA THR A 81 13.92 3.18 1.03
C THR A 81 12.89 2.91 2.11
N PRO A 82 13.03 1.80 2.85
CA PRO A 82 12.26 1.59 4.06
C PRO A 82 12.41 2.74 5.04
N TYR A 83 11.38 2.95 5.86
CA TYR A 83 11.39 3.97 6.90
C TYR A 83 10.70 3.48 8.17
N PRO A 84 11.10 3.99 9.35
CA PRO A 84 10.49 3.59 10.61
C PRO A 84 8.99 3.90 10.65
N SER A 85 8.20 2.88 11.04
CA SER A 85 6.82 3.08 11.46
C SER A 85 6.77 4.01 12.68
N LYS A 86 5.70 4.80 12.80
CA LYS A 86 5.43 5.56 14.03
C LYS A 86 4.90 4.68 15.18
N ILE A 87 4.57 3.42 14.88
CA ILE A 87 3.92 2.49 15.81
C ILE A 87 4.66 1.14 15.73
N ASN A 88 5.21 0.71 16.86
CA ASN A 88 5.74 -0.63 17.18
C ASN A 88 6.94 -1.16 16.39
N ASP A 89 7.81 -0.28 15.88
CA ASP A 89 9.17 -0.60 15.42
C ASP A 89 9.39 -1.46 14.13
N PRO A 90 8.41 -1.85 13.28
CA PRO A 90 8.77 -2.37 11.98
C PRO A 90 9.12 -1.25 11.00
N GLU A 91 10.07 -1.50 10.12
CA GLU A 91 10.22 -0.69 8.93
C GLU A 91 9.01 -0.88 7.99
N LEU A 92 8.55 0.22 7.42
CA LEU A 92 7.56 0.26 6.36
C LEU A 92 8.24 0.48 5.03
N ARG A 93 7.66 -0.11 3.99
CA ARG A 93 8.03 0.10 2.60
C ARG A 93 6.89 0.77 1.85
N LEU A 94 7.24 1.75 1.04
CA LEU A 94 6.31 2.45 0.17
C LEU A 94 6.16 1.68 -1.15
N PHE A 95 4.92 1.64 -1.63
CA PHE A 95 4.54 1.11 -2.92
C PHE A 95 3.74 2.16 -3.68
N VAL A 96 3.94 2.26 -4.99
CA VAL A 96 3.23 3.20 -5.86
C VAL A 96 2.70 2.50 -7.10
N ARG A 97 1.59 3.01 -7.64
CA ARG A 97 0.97 2.60 -8.90
C ARG A 97 0.49 3.85 -9.63
N SER A 98 0.65 3.87 -10.95
CA SER A 98 0.27 4.95 -11.87
C SER A 98 -0.24 4.35 -13.16
#